data_AF-W7L8B8-F1
#
_entry.id   AF-W7L8B8-F1
#
_cell.length_a   1.000
_cell.length_b   1.000
_cell.length_c   1.000
_cell.angle_alpha   90.00
_cell.angle_beta   90.00
_cell.angle_gamma   90.00
#
_symmetry.space_group_name_H-M   'P 1'
#
loop_
_entity.id
_entity.type
_entity.pdbx_description
1 polymer ?
#
loop_
_entity_poly.entity_id
_entity_poly.type
_entity_poly.pdbx_seq_one_letter_code
_entity_poly.pdbx_strand_id
1 'polypeptide(L)'
;MSEKNQEKKEALQEKEIQEDSKQYKASTWVLLVGSLGIFFVMTVILAEYLENFAPWRPVVPIILGFAVFFLVVGIFLRTKFGRLAL
;
A
#
# COMPACT_ATOMS: atom_id res chain seq x y z
N MET A 1 -22.85 33.94 -26.88
CA MET A 1 -22.23 32.60 -26.91
C MET A 1 -21.19 32.57 -25.78
N SER A 2 -21.63 32.80 -24.54
CA SER A 2 -22.09 31.82 -23.53
C SER A 2 -20.93 31.52 -22.56
N GLU A 3 -20.66 32.47 -21.65
CA GLU A 3 -19.82 32.27 -20.45
C GLU A 3 -20.21 31.00 -19.68
N LYS A 4 -21.51 30.65 -19.68
CA LYS A 4 -22.02 29.38 -19.15
C LYS A 4 -21.41 28.12 -19.76
N ASN A 5 -20.95 28.16 -21.02
CA ASN A 5 -20.27 27.02 -21.64
C ASN A 5 -18.79 26.93 -21.23
N GLN A 6 -18.21 28.02 -20.73
CA GLN A 6 -16.82 28.09 -20.30
C GLN A 6 -16.69 27.59 -18.85
N GLU A 7 -17.55 28.08 -17.95
CA GLU A 7 -17.65 27.59 -16.57
C GLU A 7 -17.95 26.09 -16.51
N LYS A 8 -18.82 25.60 -17.41
CA LYS A 8 -19.13 24.17 -17.48
C LYS A 8 -17.93 23.32 -17.90
N LYS A 9 -17.05 23.84 -18.76
CA LYS A 9 -15.82 23.15 -19.17
C LYS A 9 -14.78 23.15 -18.06
N GLU A 10 -14.62 24.26 -17.36
CA GLU A 10 -13.70 24.38 -16.21
C GLU A 10 -14.13 23.45 -15.06
N ALA A 11 -15.43 23.40 -14.73
CA ALA A 11 -15.96 22.49 -13.72
C ALA A 11 -15.88 21.00 -14.12
N LEU A 12 -15.90 20.69 -15.42
CA LEU A 12 -15.66 19.33 -15.94
C LEU A 12 -14.17 18.97 -15.82
N GLN A 13 -13.29 19.92 -16.13
CA GLN A 13 -11.84 19.73 -16.08
C GLN A 13 -11.34 19.59 -14.64
N GLU A 14 -11.84 20.38 -13.68
CA GLU A 14 -11.54 20.20 -12.26
C GLU A 14 -12.02 18.85 -11.71
N LYS A 15 -13.18 18.36 -12.18
CA LYS A 15 -13.68 17.04 -11.80
C LYS A 15 -12.83 15.90 -12.33
N GLU A 16 -12.37 15.98 -13.58
CA GLU A 16 -11.44 14.98 -14.14
C GLU A 16 -10.10 14.97 -13.39
N ILE A 17 -9.53 16.15 -13.09
CA ILE A 17 -8.27 16.24 -12.34
C ILE A 17 -8.42 15.67 -10.92
N GLN A 18 -9.56 15.93 -10.26
CA GLN A 18 -9.84 15.33 -8.95
C GLN A 18 -10.07 13.81 -9.01
N GLU A 19 -10.77 13.31 -10.01
CA GLU A 19 -10.97 11.86 -10.24
C GLU A 19 -9.64 11.15 -10.50
N ASP A 20 -8.80 11.69 -11.40
CA ASP A 20 -7.50 11.12 -11.76
C ASP A 20 -6.56 11.06 -10.54
N SER A 21 -6.50 12.14 -9.75
CA SER A 21 -5.72 12.17 -8.51
C SER A 21 -6.21 11.16 -7.44
N LYS A 22 -7.52 10.89 -7.38
CA LYS A 22 -8.10 9.87 -6.50
C LYS A 22 -7.73 8.46 -6.97
N GLN A 23 -7.80 8.19 -8.27
CA GLN A 23 -7.46 6.90 -8.84
C GLN A 23 -5.97 6.57 -8.68
N TYR A 24 -5.07 7.54 -8.88
CA TYR A 24 -3.64 7.35 -8.62
C TYR A 24 -3.34 7.02 -7.15
N LYS A 25 -4.05 7.65 -6.21
CA LYS A 25 -3.93 7.32 -4.78
C LYS A 25 -4.41 5.91 -4.47
N ALA A 26 -5.53 5.47 -5.07
CA ALA A 26 -6.09 4.14 -4.87
C ALA A 26 -5.22 3.02 -5.50
N SER A 27 -4.75 3.21 -6.73
CA SER A 27 -3.87 2.25 -7.42
C SER A 27 -2.54 2.06 -6.70
N THR A 28 -1.95 3.16 -6.20
CA THR A 28 -0.76 3.09 -5.35
C THR A 28 -1.04 2.34 -4.04
N TRP A 29 -2.25 2.49 -3.48
CA TRP A 29 -2.66 1.81 -2.24
C TRP A 29 -2.76 0.29 -2.43
N VAL A 30 -3.41 -0.15 -3.50
CA VAL A 30 -3.55 -1.58 -3.83
C VAL A 30 -2.19 -2.20 -4.14
N LEU A 31 -1.33 -1.51 -4.88
CA LEU A 31 -0.01 -2.05 -5.23
C LEU A 31 0.88 -2.21 -3.98
N LEU A 32 0.87 -1.22 -3.09
CA LEU A 32 1.68 -1.25 -1.87
C LEU A 32 1.16 -2.31 -0.89
N VAL A 33 -0.14 -2.28 -0.57
CA VAL A 33 -0.78 -3.23 0.37
C VAL A 33 -0.75 -4.64 -0.20
N GLY A 34 -0.96 -4.78 -1.51
CA GLY A 34 -0.87 -6.07 -2.21
C GLY A 34 0.54 -6.65 -2.14
N SER A 35 1.58 -5.87 -2.46
CA SER A 35 2.98 -6.33 -2.37
C SER A 35 3.38 -6.68 -0.93
N LEU A 36 3.00 -5.86 0.05
CA LEU A 36 3.23 -6.15 1.47
C LEU A 36 2.49 -7.41 1.94
N GLY A 37 1.24 -7.58 1.51
CA GLY A 37 0.44 -8.75 1.82
C GLY A 37 1.05 -10.02 1.25
N ILE A 38 1.51 -10.00 0.00
CA ILE A 38 2.20 -11.13 -0.63
C ILE A 38 3.48 -11.46 0.13
N PHE A 39 4.29 -10.46 0.46
CA PHE A 39 5.51 -10.66 1.26
C PHE A 39 5.21 -11.30 2.61
N PHE A 40 4.17 -10.83 3.30
CA PHE A 40 3.75 -11.39 4.58
C PHE A 40 3.33 -12.85 4.46
N VAL A 41 2.48 -13.19 3.48
CA VAL A 41 2.04 -14.58 3.23
C VAL A 41 3.23 -15.48 2.93
N MET A 42 4.14 -15.06 2.06
CA MET A 42 5.36 -15.81 1.76
C MET A 42 6.23 -16.03 3.00
N THR A 43 6.30 -15.02 3.87
CA THR A 43 7.07 -15.11 5.11
C THR A 43 6.44 -16.10 6.11
N VAL A 44 5.11 -16.15 6.21
CA VAL A 44 4.41 -17.14 7.05
C VAL A 44 4.65 -18.57 6.53
N ILE A 45 4.52 -18.78 5.21
CA ILE A 45 4.78 -20.09 4.59
C ILE A 45 6.24 -20.52 4.86
N LEU A 46 7.19 -19.60 4.73
CA LEU A 46 8.58 -19.85 5.03
C LEU A 46 8.80 -20.18 6.52
N ALA A 47 8.13 -19.48 7.42
CA ALA A 47 8.18 -19.74 8.86
C ALA A 47 7.69 -21.15 9.21
N GLU A 48 6.56 -21.58 8.65
CA GLU A 48 6.06 -22.96 8.80
C GLU A 48 7.03 -23.99 8.22
N TYR A 49 7.65 -23.70 7.08
CA TYR A 49 8.68 -24.56 6.51
C TYR A 49 9.87 -24.69 7.46
N LEU A 50 10.42 -23.58 7.97
CA LEU A 50 11.56 -23.58 8.90
C LEU A 50 11.24 -24.24 10.24
N GLU A 51 9.98 -24.22 10.68
CA GLU A 51 9.57 -24.87 11.91
C GLU A 51 9.73 -26.40 11.84
N ASN A 52 9.60 -26.98 10.65
CA ASN A 52 9.84 -28.40 10.40
C ASN A 52 11.33 -28.75 10.30
N PHE A 53 12.23 -27.76 10.19
CA PHE A 53 13.68 -27.94 10.17
C PHE A 53 14.29 -27.63 11.53
N ALA A 54 14.67 -28.69 12.28
CA ALA A 54 15.22 -28.58 13.64
C ALA A 54 16.33 -27.52 13.84
N PRO A 55 17.27 -27.29 12.90
CA PRO A 55 18.31 -26.25 13.07
C PRO A 55 17.78 -24.82 12.98
N TRP A 56 16.68 -24.59 12.26
CA TRP A 56 16.17 -23.26 11.91
C TRP A 56 14.94 -22.84 12.72
N ARG A 57 14.34 -23.75 13.50
CA ARG A 57 13.25 -23.45 14.47
C ARG A 57 13.48 -22.21 15.34
N PRO A 58 14.68 -21.94 15.89
CA PRO A 58 14.90 -20.76 16.73
C PRO A 58 14.73 -19.44 15.97
N VAL A 59 14.86 -19.47 14.64
CA VAL A 59 14.80 -18.29 13.77
C VAL A 59 13.36 -17.94 13.37
N VAL A 60 12.44 -18.90 13.43
CA VAL A 60 11.00 -18.75 13.14
C VAL A 60 10.37 -17.53 13.84
N PRO A 61 10.47 -17.37 15.17
CA PRO A 61 9.87 -16.21 15.85
C PRO A 61 10.51 -14.87 15.43
N ILE A 62 11.79 -14.87 15.05
CA ILE A 62 12.48 -13.67 14.59
C ILE A 62 11.93 -13.25 13.22
N ILE A 63 11.79 -14.21 12.29
CA ILE A 63 11.24 -13.97 10.96
C ILE A 63 9.79 -13.48 11.02
N LEU A 64 8.97 -14.10 11.87
CA LEU A 64 7.60 -13.63 12.13
C LEU A 64 7.59 -12.21 12.71
N GLY A 65 8.50 -11.90 13.64
CA GLY A 65 8.66 -10.55 14.18
C GLY A 65 9.01 -9.53 13.09
N PHE A 66 9.93 -9.86 12.18
CA PHE A 66 10.25 -9.03 11.03
C PHE A 66 9.06 -8.85 10.08
N ALA A 67 8.31 -9.91 9.80
CA ALA A 67 7.13 -9.85 8.93
C ALA A 67 6.11 -8.83 9.46
N VAL A 68 5.79 -8.91 10.76
CA VAL A 68 4.88 -7.99 11.44
C VAL A 68 5.46 -6.57 11.47
N PHE A 69 6.74 -6.42 11.78
CA PHE A 69 7.41 -5.12 11.79
C PHE A 69 7.34 -4.44 10.42
N PHE A 70 7.69 -5.14 9.34
CA PHE A 70 7.63 -4.59 7.98
C PHE A 70 6.21 -4.29 7.53
N LEU A 71 5.23 -5.08 7.95
CA LEU A 71 3.82 -4.81 7.66
C LEU A 71 3.35 -3.52 8.37
N VAL A 72 3.64 -3.38 9.66
CA VAL A 72 3.30 -2.18 10.43
C VAL A 72 4.04 -0.96 9.91
N VAL A 73 5.35 -1.07 9.69
CA VAL A 73 6.21 0.00 9.20
C VAL A 73 5.82 0.41 7.79
N GLY A 74 5.54 -0.52 6.88
CA GLY A 74 5.10 -0.19 5.52
C GLY A 74 3.76 0.55 5.49
N ILE A 75 2.80 0.14 6.31
CA ILE A 75 1.53 0.87 6.50
C ILE A 75 1.80 2.25 7.12
N PHE A 76 2.63 2.32 8.16
CA PHE A 76 2.89 3.54 8.92
C PHE A 76 3.66 4.59 8.12
N LEU A 77 4.70 4.19 7.38
CA LEU A 77 5.43 5.06 6.44
C LEU A 77 4.44 5.66 5.45
N ARG A 78 3.59 4.87 4.80
CA ARG A 78 2.64 5.43 3.83
C ARG A 78 1.60 6.34 4.48
N THR A 79 1.18 6.09 5.73
CA THR A 79 0.22 6.96 6.43
C THR A 79 0.83 8.33 6.76
N LYS A 80 2.11 8.36 7.16
CA LYS A 80 2.88 9.60 7.40
C LYS A 80 3.28 10.31 6.10
N PHE A 81 3.75 9.58 5.10
CA PHE A 81 4.18 10.14 3.80
C PHE A 81 3.03 10.46 2.85
N GLY A 82 1.87 9.81 2.99
CA GLY A 82 0.64 10.14 2.25
C GLY A 82 0.04 11.50 2.65
N ARG A 83 0.38 11.98 3.86
CA ARG A 83 0.01 13.32 4.33
C ARG A 83 1.00 14.42 3.92
N LEU A 84 2.16 14.05 3.40
CA LEU A 84 3.18 14.97 2.88
C LEU A 84 3.17 15.08 1.35
N ALA A 85 2.42 14.19 0.68
CA ALA A 85 2.18 14.22 -0.77
C ALA A 85 0.81 14.84 -1.14
N LEU A 86 0.16 15.49 -0.17
CA LEU A 86 -0.97 16.40 -0.32
C LEU A 86 -0.48 17.80 0.06
#